data_AF-A0ABD0N4C4-F1
#
_entry.id   AF-A0ABD0N4C4-F1
#
_cell.length_a   1.000
_cell.length_b   1.000
_cell.length_c   1.000
_cell.angle_alpha   90.00
_cell.angle_beta   90.00
_cell.angle_gamma   90.00
#
_symmetry.space_group_name_H-M   'P 1'
#
loop_
_entity.id
_entity.type
_entity.pdbx_description
1 polymer ?
#
loop_
_entity_poly.entity_id
_entity_poly.type
_entity_poly.pdbx_seq_one_letter_code
_entity_poly.pdbx_strand_id
1 'polypeptide(L)' 'MRFSPDATVWVAKQQILCTLTQSLRDVLNYGLFQPAVDGRESGFLEEERPLRDYPFSTNKGVPTLEVT' A
#
# COMPACT_ATOMS: atom_id res chain seq x y z
N MET A 1 -0.56 -1.96 12.74
CA MET A 1 -0.18 -0.62 12.24
C MET A 1 -1.44 0.07 11.75
N ARG A 2 -1.64 1.36 12.07
CA ARG A 2 -2.83 2.11 11.65
C ARG A 2 -2.38 3.33 10.87
N PHE A 3 -2.81 3.43 9.61
CA PHE A 3 -2.48 4.55 8.74
C PHE A 3 -3.51 5.67 8.91
N SER A 4 -3.06 6.92 8.77
CA SER A 4 -3.98 8.04 8.61
C SER A 4 -4.61 7.97 7.21
N PRO A 5 -5.94 8.09 7.07
CA PRO A 5 -6.59 8.17 5.75
C PRO A 5 -6.17 9.42 4.95
N ASP A 6 -5.57 10.39 5.63
CA ASP A 6 -5.13 11.67 5.09
C ASP A 6 -3.67 11.63 4.66
N ALA A 7 -2.94 10.60 5.08
CA ALA A 7 -1.57 10.38 4.66
C ALA A 7 -1.56 9.94 3.19
N THR A 8 -0.53 10.36 2.46
CA THR A 8 -0.27 9.87 1.11
C THR A 8 0.17 8.40 1.15
N VAL A 9 -0.05 7.70 0.04
CA VAL A 9 0.46 6.35 -0.20
C VAL A 9 1.97 6.29 0.05
N TRP A 10 2.72 7.34 -0.34
CA TRP A 10 4.14 7.49 -0.05
C TRP A 10 4.44 7.44 1.46
N VAL A 11 3.74 8.26 2.26
CA VAL A 11 3.96 8.30 3.71
C VAL A 11 3.68 6.94 4.34
N ALA A 12 2.61 6.27 3.91
CA ALA A 12 2.28 4.92 4.37
C ALA A 12 3.38 3.91 4.00
N LYS A 13 3.87 3.95 2.76
CA LYS A 13 4.98 3.12 2.27
C LYS A 13 6.23 3.35 3.11
N GLN A 14 6.63 4.60 3.37
CA GLN A 14 7.78 4.91 4.23
C GLN A 14 7.64 4.31 5.63
N GLN A 15 6.47 4.44 6.25
CA GLN A 15 6.24 3.85 7.56
C GLN A 15 6.34 2.31 7.54
N ILE A 16 5.82 1.65 6.49
CA ILE A 16 5.95 0.19 6.32
C ILE A 16 7.43 -0.18 6.21
N LEU A 17 8.17 0.51 5.34
CA LEU A 17 9.60 0.28 5.13
C LEU A 17 10.40 0.42 6.42
N CYS A 18 10.08 1.40 7.27
CA CYS A 18 10.70 1.55 8.59
C CYS A 18 10.43 0.39 9.55
N THR A 19 9.36 -0.38 9.35
CA THR A 19 9.04 -1.55 10.18
C THR A 19 9.66 -2.85 9.69
N LEU A 20 10.21 -2.87 8.47
CA LEU A 20 10.85 -4.06 7.92
C LEU A 20 12.18 -4.30 8.65
N THR A 21 12.34 -5.49 9.22
CA THR A 21 13.57 -5.91 9.89
C THR A 21 14.69 -6.29 8.92
N GLN A 22 14.34 -6.49 7.64
CA GLN A 22 15.24 -6.78 6.54
C GLN A 22 15.29 -5.61 5.56
N SER A 23 16.50 -5.19 5.16
CA SER A 23 16.65 -4.19 4.11
C SER A 23 16.14 -4.75 2.78
N LEU A 24 15.17 -4.05 2.19
CA LEU A 24 14.77 -4.32 0.81
C LEU A 24 15.84 -3.79 -0.15
N ARG A 25 16.16 -4.58 -1.16
CA ARG A 25 17.04 -4.16 -2.24
C ARG A 25 16.28 -3.22 -3.16
N ASP A 26 16.84 -2.07 -3.52
CA ASP A 26 16.20 -1.11 -4.42
C ASP A 26 14.80 -0.67 -3.95
N VAL A 27 14.74 -0.15 -2.72
CA VAL A 27 13.51 0.30 -2.00
C VAL A 27 12.53 1.11 -2.87
N LEU A 28 13.06 1.90 -3.81
CA LEU A 28 12.26 2.74 -4.71
C LEU A 28 11.45 1.94 -5.75
N ASN A 29 11.82 0.69 -6.02
CA ASN A 29 11.13 -0.16 -7.00
C ASN A 29 9.86 -0.83 -6.46
N TYR A 30 9.59 -0.74 -5.16
CA TYR A 30 8.38 -1.32 -4.56
C TYR A 30 7.24 -0.31 -4.55
N GLY A 31 6.01 -0.75 -4.84
CA GLY A 31 4.81 0.06 -4.73
C GLY A 31 3.76 -0.60 -3.84
N LEU A 32 2.82 0.18 -3.30
CA LEU A 32 1.63 -0.41 -2.69
C LEU A 32 0.68 -0.87 -3.80
N PHE A 33 0.23 -2.12 -3.72
CA PHE A 33 -0.65 -2.73 -4.71
C PHE A 33 -2.03 -2.97 -4.10
N GLN A 34 -3.08 -2.56 -4.81
CA GLN A 34 -4.45 -2.89 -4.49
C GLN A 34 -4.90 -4.06 -5.38
N PRO A 35 -5.21 -5.22 -4.81
CA PRO A 35 -5.74 -6.35 -5.58
C PRO A 35 -7.15 -6.05 -6.10
N ALA A 36 -7.54 -6.72 -7.17
CA ALA A 36 -8.90 -6.65 -7.70
C ALA A 36 -9.86 -7.32 -6.69
N VAL A 37 -10.83 -6.55 -6.18
CA VAL A 37 -11.84 -7.03 -5.23
C VAL A 37 -13.20 -6.51 -5.68
N ASP A 38 -14.20 -7.40 -5.67
CA ASP A 38 -15.60 -7.07 -5.96
C ASP A 38 -15.82 -6.29 -7.29
N GLY A 39 -15.09 -6.69 -8.34
CA GLY A 39 -15.21 -6.07 -9.68
C GLY A 39 -14.39 -4.79 -9.88
N ARG A 40 -13.58 -4.38 -8.89
CA ARG A 40 -12.63 -3.28 -9.04
C ARG A 40 -11.35 -3.75 -9.73
N GLU A 41 -10.74 -2.90 -10.55
CA GLU A 41 -9.46 -3.19 -11.19
C GLU A 41 -8.33 -3.25 -10.15
N SER A 42 -7.42 -4.20 -10.35
CA SER A 42 -6.17 -4.25 -9.59
C SER A 42 -5.17 -3.23 -10.13
N GLY A 43 -4.35 -2.65 -9.26
CA GLY A 43 -3.32 -1.72 -9.69
C GLY A 43 -2.40 -1.26 -8.58
N PHE A 44 -1.29 -0.65 -9.00
CA PHE A 44 -0.42 0.08 -8.08
C PHE A 44 -1.08 1.40 -7.68
N LEU A 45 -0.99 1.73 -6.40
CA LEU A 45 -1.48 2.99 -5.88
C LEU A 45 -0.54 4.13 -6.26
N GLU A 46 -1.10 5.27 -6.66
CA GLU A 46 -0.31 6.48 -6.93
C GLU A 46 0.26 7.03 -5.62
N GLU A 47 1.59 7.20 -5.56
CA GLU A 47 2.29 7.53 -4.31
C GLU A 47 1.89 8.90 -3.72
N GLU A 48 1.50 9.85 -4.57
CA GLU A 48 1.10 11.21 -4.18
C GLU A 48 -0.34 11.30 -3.69
N ARG A 49 -1.17 10.29 -3.94
CA ARG A 49 -2.58 10.32 -3.55
C ARG A 49 -2.78 9.93 -2.08
N PRO A 50 -3.80 10.50 -1.42
CA PRO A 50 -4.14 10.12 -0.05
C PRO A 50 -4.74 8.72 -0.02
N LEU A 51 -4.49 7.97 1.06
CA LEU A 51 -5.00 6.60 1.21
C LEU A 51 -6.54 6.51 1.14
N ARG A 52 -7.26 7.57 1.52
CA ARG A 52 -8.73 7.62 1.42
C ARG A 52 -9.26 7.49 -0.02
N ASP A 53 -8.47 7.84 -1.02
CA ASP A 53 -8.86 7.73 -2.44
C ASP A 53 -8.89 6.26 -2.89
N TYR A 54 -8.21 5.40 -2.14
CA TYR A 54 -8.19 3.96 -2.31
C TYR A 54 -8.91 3.31 -1.12
N PRO A 55 -10.26 3.40 -1.07
CA PRO A 55 -11.01 2.79 0.02
C PRO A 55 -10.68 1.31 0.08
N PHE A 56 -9.94 0.92 1.12
CA PHE A 56 -9.73 -0.48 1.44
C PHE A 56 -11.09 -1.04 1.81
N SER A 57 -11.53 -2.09 1.11
CA SER A 57 -12.71 -2.84 1.49
C SER A 57 -12.45 -3.40 2.90
N THR A 58 -12.94 -2.69 3.91
CA THR A 58 -12.66 -2.92 5.33
C THR A 58 -13.18 -4.27 5.86
N ASN A 59 -13.61 -5.17 4.97
CA ASN A 59 -14.28 -6.42 5.33
C ASN A 59 -13.57 -7.70 4.85
N LYS A 60 -12.61 -7.69 3.91
CA LYS A 60 -11.89 -8.92 3.54
C LYS A 60 -10.44 -8.67 3.12
N GLY A 61 -9.51 -9.17 3.94
CA GLY A 61 -8.14 -9.45 3.53
C GLY A 61 -7.16 -8.33 3.84
N VAL A 62 -6.34 -8.57 4.85
CA VAL A 62 -5.16 -7.77 5.18
C VAL A 62 -4.27 -7.62 3.94
N PRO A 63 -3.75 -6.42 3.60
CA PRO A 63 -2.83 -6.26 2.47
C PRO A 63 -1.55 -7.08 2.67
N THR A 64 -1.16 -7.87 1.66
CA THR A 64 0.06 -8.68 1.65
C THR A 64 1.06 -8.14 0.61
N LEU A 65 2.36 -8.23 0.89
CA LEU A 65 3.44 -7.93 -0.07
C LEU A 65 3.60 -9.10 -1.04
N GLU A 66 3.45 -8.87 -2.36
CA GLU A 66 3.75 -9.84 -3.41
C GLU A 66 4.84 -9.32 -4.36
N VAL A 67 5.61 -10.24 -4.97
CA VAL A 67 6.76 -9.96 -5.84
C VAL A 67 6.33 -10.05 -7.31
N THR A 68 6.67 -9.04 -8.11
CA THR A 68 6.52 -9.00 -9.59
C THR A 68 7.57 -9.83 -10.31
#